data_AF-A0A925JZM3-F1
#
_entry.id   AF-A0A925JZM3-F1
#
_cell.length_a   1.000
_cell.length_b   1.000
_cell.length_c   1.000
_cell.angle_alpha   90.00
_cell.angle_beta   90.00
_cell.angle_gamma   90.00
#
_symmetry.space_group_name_H-M   'P 1'
#
loop_
_entity.id
_entity.type
_entity.pdbx_description
1 polymer ?
#
loop_
_entity_poly.entity_id
_entity_poly.type
_entity_poly.pdbx_seq_one_letter_code
_entity_poly.pdbx_strand_id
1 'polypeptide(L)'
;MPEMKEFTSPADESTERWERETLEPALKKRPERKARFETVSLDEVKRLYTPADVADVDTERDTAYPGEFPYTRGIHPTGYRGKLWTMRQFAGFGTPEETNARFKYLLEHGQTGLSVAYDLPTLMGYDGDSLLSEGEVGKCGVAVSSLADMEV
;
A
#
# COMPACT_ATOMS: atom_id res chain seq x y z
N MET A 1 27.31 -44.02 15.00
CA MET A 1 26.70 -42.76 14.52
C MET A 1 25.24 -43.08 14.26
N PRO A 2 24.27 -42.58 15.04
CA PRO A 2 22.86 -42.82 14.73
C PRO A 2 22.53 -42.04 13.44
N GLU A 3 21.92 -42.71 12.48
CA GLU A 3 21.41 -42.11 11.25
C GLU A 3 20.43 -41.00 11.60
N MET A 4 20.73 -39.77 11.20
CA MET A 4 19.73 -38.69 11.17
C MET A 4 18.71 -39.08 10.10
N LYS A 5 17.55 -39.56 10.53
CA LYS A 5 16.39 -39.63 9.64
C LYS A 5 16.00 -38.20 9.30
N GLU A 6 16.29 -37.80 8.07
CA GLU A 6 15.80 -36.59 7.44
C GLU A 6 14.27 -36.65 7.48
N PHE A 7 13.65 -35.88 8.36
CA PHE A 7 12.19 -35.77 8.44
C PHE A 7 11.75 -34.86 7.30
N THR A 8 11.56 -35.41 6.11
CA THR A 8 10.85 -34.75 5.02
C THR A 8 9.39 -34.62 5.44
N SER A 9 8.83 -33.41 5.40
CA SER A 9 7.43 -33.23 5.78
C SER A 9 6.53 -33.82 4.68
N PRO A 10 5.31 -34.29 5.00
CA PRO A 10 4.37 -34.78 4.00
C PRO A 10 4.01 -33.76 2.89
N ALA A 11 4.24 -32.47 3.13
CA ALA A 11 4.04 -31.41 2.16
C ALA A 11 5.15 -31.39 1.07
N ASP A 12 6.35 -31.84 1.42
CA ASP A 12 7.50 -31.86 0.52
C ASP A 12 7.35 -33.01 -0.49
N GLU A 13 6.95 -34.20 -0.03
CA GLU A 13 6.71 -35.37 -0.89
C GLU A 13 5.60 -35.14 -1.92
N SER A 14 4.53 -34.42 -1.54
CA SER A 14 3.43 -34.06 -2.43
C SER A 14 3.89 -33.06 -3.51
N THR A 15 4.75 -32.12 -3.14
CA THR A 15 5.29 -31.10 -4.04
C THR A 15 6.26 -31.72 -5.04
N GLU A 16 7.19 -32.56 -4.57
CA GLU A 16 8.12 -33.32 -5.42
C GLU A 16 7.38 -34.21 -6.43
N ARG A 17 6.30 -34.87 -5.98
CA ARG A 17 5.46 -35.67 -6.87
C ARG A 17 4.86 -34.80 -7.98
N TRP A 18 4.30 -33.64 -7.63
CA TRP A 18 3.72 -32.71 -8.61
C TRP A 18 4.77 -32.19 -9.59
N GLU A 19 5.97 -31.84 -9.11
CA GLU A 19 7.07 -31.39 -9.95
C GLU A 19 7.42 -32.43 -11.02
N ARG A 20 7.60 -33.69 -10.60
CA ARG A 20 7.95 -34.80 -11.47
C ARG A 20 6.82 -35.19 -12.43
N GLU A 21 5.61 -35.39 -11.91
CA GLU A 21 4.52 -36.02 -12.66
C GLU A 21 3.70 -35.03 -13.48
N THR A 22 3.70 -33.75 -13.11
CA THR A 22 2.82 -32.74 -13.73
C THR A 22 3.61 -31.59 -14.36
N LEU A 23 4.52 -30.99 -13.60
CA LEU A 23 5.20 -29.77 -14.01
C LEU A 23 6.27 -30.02 -15.08
N GLU A 24 7.15 -31.00 -14.87
CA GLU A 24 8.19 -31.34 -15.82
C GLU A 24 7.64 -31.67 -17.23
N PRO A 25 6.62 -32.54 -17.39
CA PRO A 25 6.01 -32.79 -18.70
C PRO A 25 5.45 -31.52 -19.35
N ALA A 26 4.86 -30.62 -18.55
CA ALA A 26 4.31 -29.36 -19.05
C ALA A 26 5.41 -28.42 -19.55
N LEU A 27 6.50 -28.27 -18.79
CA LEU A 27 7.65 -27.43 -19.16
C LEU A 27 8.39 -27.97 -20.40
N LYS A 28 8.50 -29.30 -20.54
CA LYS A 28 9.06 -29.95 -21.74
C LYS A 28 8.23 -29.63 -22.99
N LYS A 29 6.90 -29.60 -22.86
CA LYS A 29 6.00 -29.25 -23.96
C LYS A 29 6.04 -27.77 -24.30
N ARG A 30 6.13 -26.91 -23.28
CA ARG A 30 6.20 -25.45 -23.44
C ARG A 30 6.93 -24.82 -22.25
N PRO A 31 8.11 -24.21 -22.49
CA PRO A 31 8.84 -23.54 -21.43
C PRO A 31 8.10 -22.29 -20.94
N GLU A 32 8.51 -21.81 -19.77
CA GLU A 32 8.02 -20.54 -19.24
C GLU A 32 8.50 -19.34 -20.05
N ARG A 33 7.76 -18.23 -19.93
CA ARG A 33 8.00 -17.00 -20.70
C ARG A 33 9.27 -16.26 -20.28
N LYS A 34 9.75 -16.49 -19.06
CA LYS A 34 10.93 -15.86 -18.48
C LYS A 34 11.71 -16.91 -17.70
N ALA A 35 13.02 -16.72 -17.62
CA ALA A 35 13.87 -17.54 -16.77
C ALA A 35 13.63 -17.26 -15.27
N ARG A 36 13.28 -16.02 -14.92
CA ARG A 36 12.99 -15.57 -13.55
C ARG A 36 11.73 -14.71 -13.54
N PHE A 37 10.90 -14.90 -12.52
CA PHE A 37 9.75 -14.04 -12.25
C PHE A 37 10.06 -13.24 -11.00
N GLU A 38 9.86 -11.93 -11.08
CA GLU A 38 10.19 -11.02 -10.00
C GLU A 38 9.05 -10.04 -9.77
N THR A 39 8.93 -9.56 -8.55
CA THR A 39 8.09 -8.41 -8.21
C THR A 39 8.72 -7.13 -8.76
N VAL A 40 7.98 -6.01 -8.72
CA VAL A 40 8.52 -4.68 -9.08
C VAL A 40 9.63 -4.22 -8.12
N SER A 41 9.76 -4.85 -6.96
CA SER A 41 10.83 -4.62 -5.99
C SER A 41 12.06 -5.51 -6.20
N LEU A 42 12.08 -6.31 -7.29
CA LEU A 42 13.15 -7.24 -7.65
C LEU A 42 13.24 -8.50 -6.78
N ASP A 43 12.21 -8.79 -6.00
CA ASP A 43 12.12 -10.05 -5.24
C ASP A 43 11.68 -11.19 -6.17
N GLU A 44 12.39 -12.31 -6.11
CA GLU A 44 12.03 -13.49 -6.90
C GLU A 44 10.75 -14.15 -6.39
N VAL A 45 9.88 -14.47 -7.33
CA VAL A 45 8.60 -15.12 -7.08
C VAL A 45 8.72 -16.58 -7.49
N LYS A 46 8.66 -17.48 -6.50
CA LYS A 46 8.62 -18.92 -6.76
C LYS A 46 7.38 -19.27 -7.58
N ARG A 47 7.46 -20.35 -8.36
CA ARG A 47 6.31 -20.87 -9.14
C ARG A 47 5.12 -21.22 -8.25
N LEU A 48 5.40 -21.73 -7.06
CA LEU A 48 4.43 -22.18 -6.08
C LEU A 48 4.97 -21.89 -4.68
N TYR A 49 4.11 -21.37 -3.81
CA TYR A 49 4.36 -21.30 -2.37
C TYR A 49 3.44 -22.31 -1.68
N THR A 50 3.97 -23.01 -0.70
CA THR A 50 3.37 -24.14 0.02
C THR A 50 3.43 -23.88 1.53
N PRO A 51 2.77 -24.70 2.37
CA PRO A 51 2.94 -24.60 3.82
C PRO A 51 4.40 -24.72 4.28
N ALA A 52 5.27 -25.42 3.54
CA ALA A 52 6.69 -25.52 3.85
C ALA A 52 7.41 -24.16 3.72
N ASP A 53 6.98 -23.29 2.80
CA ASP A 53 7.56 -21.95 2.60
C ASP A 53 7.27 -20.98 3.74
N VAL A 54 6.33 -21.31 4.63
CA VAL A 54 5.97 -20.53 5.82
C VAL A 54 6.13 -21.32 7.11
N ALA A 55 6.85 -22.45 7.08
CA ALA A 55 7.00 -23.34 8.24
C ALA A 55 7.73 -22.66 9.41
N ASP A 56 8.62 -21.71 9.12
CA ASP A 56 9.38 -20.95 10.13
C ASP A 56 8.65 -19.70 10.64
N VAL A 57 7.46 -19.40 10.11
CA VAL A 57 6.64 -18.26 10.55
C VAL A 57 5.94 -18.63 11.84
N ASP A 58 6.33 -17.97 12.93
CA ASP A 58 5.71 -18.15 14.23
C ASP A 58 4.50 -17.22 14.38
N THR A 59 3.35 -17.78 14.76
CA THR A 59 2.11 -17.00 14.80
C THR A 59 2.17 -15.90 15.85
N GLU A 60 2.66 -16.17 17.06
CA GLU A 60 2.68 -15.19 18.16
C GLU A 60 3.73 -14.11 17.94
N ARG A 61 4.91 -14.48 17.42
CA ARG A 61 6.03 -13.58 17.18
C ARG A 61 5.89 -12.75 15.91
N ASP A 62 5.51 -13.38 14.78
CA ASP A 62 5.65 -12.74 13.46
C ASP A 62 4.33 -12.16 12.95
N THR A 63 3.19 -12.76 13.31
CA THR A 63 1.88 -12.32 12.80
C THR A 63 0.97 -11.70 13.86
N ALA A 64 1.03 -12.22 15.09
CA ALA A 64 0.18 -11.93 16.24
C ALA A 64 -1.33 -11.88 15.95
N TYR A 65 -2.14 -11.53 16.93
CA TYR A 65 -3.55 -11.18 16.73
C TYR A 65 -3.69 -9.70 16.35
N PRO A 66 -4.74 -9.30 15.61
CA PRO A 66 -4.98 -7.88 15.32
C PRO A 66 -5.05 -7.04 16.60
N GLY A 67 -4.37 -5.89 16.62
CA GLY A 67 -4.27 -5.03 17.82
C GLY A 67 -3.15 -5.41 18.79
N GLU A 68 -2.37 -6.45 18.51
CA GLU A 68 -1.21 -6.87 19.31
C GLU A 68 0.10 -6.72 18.50
N PHE A 69 1.20 -6.41 19.17
CA PHE A 69 2.53 -6.33 18.54
C PHE A 69 2.90 -7.70 17.93
N PRO A 70 3.49 -7.78 16.72
CA PRO A 70 4.06 -6.68 15.90
C PRO A 70 3.05 -6.00 14.95
N TYR A 71 1.75 -6.19 15.15
CA TYR A 71 0.66 -5.57 14.38
C TYR A 71 0.62 -5.96 12.90
N THR A 72 1.25 -7.07 12.52
CA THR A 72 1.25 -7.58 11.14
C THR A 72 -0.17 -7.77 10.59
N ARG A 73 -1.13 -8.15 11.45
CA ARG A 73 -2.55 -8.30 11.09
C ARG A 73 -3.42 -7.05 11.31
N GLY A 74 -2.78 -5.91 11.59
CA GLY A 74 -3.41 -4.61 11.78
C GLY A 74 -3.31 -4.09 13.22
N ILE A 75 -3.27 -2.76 13.35
CA ILE A 75 -3.13 -2.05 14.64
C ILE A 75 -4.41 -2.00 15.49
N HIS A 76 -5.55 -2.42 14.95
CA HIS A 76 -6.85 -2.35 15.63
C HIS A 76 -7.48 -3.74 15.73
N PRO A 77 -7.95 -4.17 16.92
CA PRO A 77 -8.46 -5.52 17.13
C PRO A 77 -9.74 -5.83 16.32
N THR A 78 -10.56 -4.82 16.05
CA THR A 78 -11.79 -4.98 15.26
C THR A 78 -11.59 -4.73 13.76
N GLY A 79 -10.43 -4.21 13.35
CA GLY A 79 -10.17 -3.72 12.00
C GLY A 79 -11.35 -2.93 11.42
N TYR A 80 -11.67 -3.21 10.15
CA TYR A 80 -12.76 -2.52 9.44
C TYR A 80 -14.18 -3.00 9.77
N ARG A 81 -14.33 -4.02 10.62
CA ARG A 81 -15.65 -4.37 11.19
C ARG A 81 -16.09 -3.36 12.24
N GLY A 82 -15.15 -2.69 12.91
CA GLY A 82 -15.43 -1.64 13.89
C GLY A 82 -15.56 -0.25 13.25
N LYS A 83 -14.60 0.11 12.39
CA LYS A 83 -14.59 1.41 11.70
C LYS A 83 -13.91 1.26 10.34
N LEU A 84 -14.56 1.72 9.27
CA LEU A 84 -13.95 1.78 7.95
C LEU A 84 -12.74 2.73 7.95
N TRP A 85 -11.84 2.57 6.96
CA TRP A 85 -10.79 3.54 6.71
C TRP A 85 -11.39 4.92 6.38
N THR A 86 -10.63 5.98 6.65
CA THR A 86 -11.05 7.33 6.24
C THR A 86 -10.96 7.44 4.72
N MET A 87 -12.09 7.69 4.07
CA MET A 87 -12.12 8.11 2.67
C MET A 87 -11.65 9.56 2.63
N ARG A 88 -10.43 9.79 2.12
CA ARG A 88 -9.73 11.07 2.18
C ARG A 88 -9.16 11.42 0.81
N GLN A 89 -9.94 12.14 0.00
CA GLN A 89 -9.47 12.63 -1.29
C GLN A 89 -8.58 13.84 -1.06
N PHE A 90 -7.45 13.84 -1.77
CA PHE A 90 -6.53 14.97 -1.80
C PHE A 90 -7.06 16.01 -2.78
N ALA A 91 -7.33 17.23 -2.30
CA ALA A 91 -7.92 18.29 -3.10
C ALA A 91 -7.40 19.67 -2.69
N GLY A 92 -7.32 20.55 -3.69
CA GLY A 92 -6.94 21.94 -3.56
C GLY A 92 -6.62 22.49 -4.94
N PHE A 93 -7.15 23.66 -5.26
CA PHE A 93 -6.89 24.43 -6.49
C PHE A 93 -7.48 25.83 -6.33
N GLY A 94 -6.95 26.78 -7.08
CA GLY A 94 -7.48 28.13 -7.16
C GLY A 94 -7.50 28.83 -5.81
N THR A 95 -8.59 29.52 -5.52
CA THR A 95 -8.77 30.28 -4.27
C THR A 95 -9.26 29.40 -3.11
N PRO A 96 -9.14 29.86 -1.86
CA PRO A 96 -9.73 29.19 -0.71
C PRO A 96 -11.22 28.87 -0.87
N GLU A 97 -12.01 29.78 -1.45
CA GLU A 97 -13.45 29.60 -1.67
C GLU A 97 -13.73 28.41 -2.62
N GLU A 98 -12.98 28.32 -3.72
CA GLU A 98 -13.13 27.24 -4.71
C GLU A 98 -12.77 25.89 -4.10
N THR A 99 -11.68 25.84 -3.34
CA THR A 99 -11.26 24.62 -2.63
C THR A 99 -12.24 24.23 -1.52
N ASN A 100 -12.78 25.18 -0.77
CA ASN A 100 -13.81 24.93 0.25
C ASN A 100 -15.11 24.40 -0.39
N ALA A 101 -15.54 24.98 -1.52
CA ALA A 101 -16.66 24.45 -2.29
C ALA A 101 -16.42 23.00 -2.73
N ARG A 102 -15.18 22.68 -3.16
CA ARG A 102 -14.78 21.30 -3.48
C ARG A 102 -14.82 20.38 -2.26
N PHE A 103 -14.36 20.83 -1.09
CA PHE A 103 -14.45 20.02 0.13
C PHE A 103 -15.88 19.70 0.51
N LYS A 104 -16.77 20.69 0.49
CA LYS A 104 -18.20 20.50 0.75
C LYS A 104 -18.82 19.50 -0.23
N TYR A 105 -18.54 19.66 -1.53
CA TYR A 105 -18.95 18.69 -2.55
C TYR A 105 -18.48 17.27 -2.21
N LEU A 106 -17.21 17.08 -1.87
CA LEU A 106 -16.70 15.74 -1.59
C LEU A 106 -17.28 15.14 -0.30
N LEU A 107 -17.47 15.95 0.74
CA LEU A 107 -18.13 15.53 1.99
C LEU A 107 -19.57 15.06 1.72
N GLU A 108 -20.32 15.81 0.91
CA GLU A 108 -21.67 15.42 0.46
C GLU A 108 -21.68 14.10 -0.32
N HIS A 109 -20.56 13.75 -0.98
CA HIS A 109 -20.40 12.53 -1.77
C HIS A 109 -19.68 11.40 -1.01
N GLY A 110 -19.60 11.48 0.33
CA GLY A 110 -19.14 10.38 1.18
C GLY A 110 -17.66 10.42 1.58
N GLN A 111 -16.94 11.50 1.27
CA GLN A 111 -15.64 11.75 1.89
C GLN A 111 -15.81 11.89 3.42
N THR A 112 -14.89 11.33 4.19
CA THR A 112 -14.96 11.31 5.67
C THR A 112 -13.75 11.96 6.35
N GLY A 113 -12.82 12.52 5.58
CA GLY A 113 -11.75 13.37 6.10
C GLY A 113 -11.15 14.25 5.01
N LEU A 114 -10.79 15.48 5.34
CA LEU A 114 -10.23 16.48 4.41
C LEU A 114 -8.72 16.30 4.22
N SER A 115 -8.21 16.58 3.01
CA SER A 115 -6.76 16.58 2.73
C SER A 115 -6.46 17.67 1.74
N VAL A 116 -5.67 18.65 2.17
CA VAL A 116 -5.48 19.92 1.46
C VAL A 116 -4.21 19.87 0.63
N ALA A 117 -4.34 20.12 -0.68
CA ALA A 117 -3.21 20.33 -1.58
C ALA A 117 -2.95 21.84 -1.71
N TYR A 118 -1.75 22.28 -1.36
CA TYR A 118 -1.35 23.69 -1.46
C TYR A 118 -0.62 23.96 -2.77
N ASP A 119 -0.73 25.19 -3.26
CA ASP A 119 0.02 25.62 -4.45
C ASP A 119 1.53 25.70 -4.17
N LEU A 120 2.32 25.85 -5.23
CA LEU A 120 3.78 25.89 -5.09
C LEU A 120 4.26 27.08 -4.24
N PRO A 121 3.75 28.31 -4.39
CA PRO A 121 4.08 29.43 -3.50
C PRO A 121 3.91 29.11 -2.02
N THR A 122 2.73 28.61 -1.63
CA THR A 122 2.41 28.26 -0.24
C THR A 122 3.34 27.16 0.27
N LEU A 123 3.61 26.12 -0.53
CA LEU A 123 4.54 25.04 -0.18
C LEU A 123 5.97 25.53 0.00
N MET A 124 6.38 26.55 -0.75
CA MET A 124 7.71 27.13 -0.70
C MET A 124 7.84 28.29 0.30
N GLY A 125 6.74 28.68 0.96
CA GLY A 125 6.72 29.76 1.95
C GLY A 125 6.75 31.18 1.34
N TYR A 126 6.23 31.36 0.13
CA TYR A 126 6.06 32.66 -0.51
C TYR A 126 4.62 33.12 -0.50
N ASP A 127 4.42 34.43 -0.27
CA ASP A 127 3.14 35.08 -0.49
C ASP A 127 2.79 35.12 -1.99
N GLY A 128 1.50 35.20 -2.30
CA GLY A 128 1.02 35.19 -3.69
C GLY A 128 1.51 36.37 -4.55
N ASP A 129 1.92 37.47 -3.94
CA ASP A 129 2.45 38.66 -4.62
C ASP A 129 4.00 38.67 -4.76
N SER A 130 4.68 37.65 -4.23
CA SER A 130 6.11 37.46 -4.47
C SER A 130 6.39 37.30 -5.97
N LEU A 131 7.48 37.90 -6.44
CA LEU A 131 7.96 37.72 -7.82
C LEU A 131 8.21 36.24 -8.17
N LEU A 132 8.52 35.41 -7.17
CA LEU A 132 8.75 33.97 -7.36
C LEU A 132 7.45 33.16 -7.45
N SER A 133 6.30 33.78 -7.17
CA SER A 133 4.98 33.15 -7.23
C SER A 133 4.29 33.33 -8.58
N GLU A 134 4.84 34.18 -9.46
CA GLU A 134 4.23 34.50 -10.75
C GLU A 134 3.94 33.24 -11.57
N GLY A 135 2.67 33.05 -11.94
CA GLY A 135 2.21 31.93 -12.76
C GLY A 135 1.93 30.62 -12.02
N GLU A 136 2.23 30.54 -10.71
CA GLU A 136 2.10 29.33 -9.89
C GLU A 136 1.00 29.43 -8.82
N VAL A 137 0.54 30.64 -8.49
CA VAL A 137 -0.55 30.89 -7.53
C VAL A 137 -1.82 30.12 -7.93
N GLY A 138 -2.31 29.27 -7.03
CA GLY A 138 -3.56 28.51 -7.20
C GLY A 138 -3.55 27.41 -8.27
N LYS A 139 -2.40 27.09 -8.91
CA LYS A 139 -2.39 26.20 -10.08
C LYS A 139 -2.51 24.72 -9.77
N CYS A 140 -1.65 24.22 -8.89
CA CYS A 140 -1.60 22.79 -8.51
C CYS A 140 -2.07 22.55 -7.07
N GLY A 141 -2.71 23.56 -6.47
CA GLY A 141 -3.20 23.54 -5.11
C GLY A 141 -3.90 24.85 -4.76
N VAL A 142 -4.45 24.94 -3.56
CA VAL A 142 -5.06 26.17 -3.04
C VAL A 142 -3.97 27.18 -2.68
N ALA A 143 -4.20 28.45 -3.03
CA ALA A 143 -3.35 29.56 -2.60
C ALA A 143 -3.72 29.99 -1.18
N VAL A 144 -2.76 29.99 -0.26
CA VAL A 144 -2.93 30.47 1.12
C VAL A 144 -1.71 31.29 1.52
N SER A 145 -1.89 32.60 1.72
CA SER A 145 -0.81 33.50 2.16
C SER A 145 -1.07 34.12 3.52
N SER A 146 -2.25 33.89 4.10
CA SER A 146 -2.64 34.49 5.37
C SER A 146 -3.59 33.60 6.18
N LEU A 147 -3.83 34.00 7.44
CA LEU A 147 -4.87 33.40 8.25
C LEU A 147 -6.26 33.58 7.63
N ALA A 148 -6.52 34.74 7.02
CA ALA A 148 -7.82 35.03 6.41
C ALA A 148 -8.15 34.02 5.31
N ASP A 149 -7.16 33.58 4.53
CA ASP A 149 -7.33 32.54 3.50
C ASP A 149 -7.70 31.18 4.12
N MET A 150 -7.14 30.84 5.29
CA MET A 150 -7.45 29.59 6.00
C MET A 150 -8.83 29.59 6.68
N GLU A 151 -9.42 30.75 6.92
CA GLU A 151 -10.73 30.90 7.59
C GLU A 151 -11.92 30.68 6.63
N VAL A 152 -11.67 30.66 5.32
CA VAL A 152 -12.66 30.49 4.24
C VAL A 152 -13.06 29.03 4.02
#